data_AF-A0A662GZF4-F1
#
_entry.id   AF-A0A662GZF4-F1
#
_cell.length_a   1.000
_cell.length_b   1.000
_cell.length_c   1.000
_cell.angle_alpha   90.00
_cell.angle_beta   90.00
_cell.angle_gamma   90.00
#
_symmetry.space_group_name_H-M   'P 1'
#
loop_
_entity.id
_entity.type
_entity.pdbx_description
1 polymer ?
#
loop_
_entity_poly.entity_id
_entity_poly.type
_entity_poly.pdbx_seq_one_letter_code
_entity_poly.pdbx_strand_id
1 'polypeptide(L)'
;MSKDQAVGVAIMVASLAGISVYLWAIFLAAEWIQELALRLTGAVAVGGVLGILAWIGYTLATTPPPPSVEEIEKEIEKELKELEEKEEGEQEGKPEESEG
;
A
#
# COMPACT_ATOMS: atom_id res chain seq x y z
N MET A 1 25.87 6.07 22.10
CA MET A 1 25.14 5.61 20.90
C MET A 1 23.98 6.56 20.68
N SER A 2 23.71 6.97 19.44
CA SER A 2 22.46 7.69 19.15
C SER A 2 21.27 6.77 19.43
N LYS A 3 20.11 7.35 19.76
CA LYS A 3 18.89 6.59 20.08
C LYS A 3 18.52 5.65 18.92
N ASP A 4 18.68 6.14 17.69
CA ASP A 4 18.42 5.38 16.47
C ASP A 4 19.40 4.21 16.28
N GLN A 5 20.67 4.40 16.64
CA GLN A 5 21.68 3.33 16.58
C GLN A 5 21.41 2.24 17.62
N ALA A 6 20.92 2.60 18.82
CA ALA A 6 20.55 1.62 19.83
C ALA A 6 19.35 0.77 19.41
N VAL A 7 18.32 1.40 18.81
CA VAL A 7 17.17 0.69 18.25
C VAL A 7 17.59 -0.22 17.09
N GLY A 8 18.43 0.28 16.19
CA GLY A 8 18.95 -0.50 15.07
C GLY A 8 19.72 -1.74 15.53
N VAL A 9 20.61 -1.60 16.53
CA VAL A 9 21.35 -2.74 17.10
C VAL A 9 20.41 -3.72 17.82
N ALA A 10 19.41 -3.22 18.55
CA ALA A 10 18.44 -4.07 19.22
C ALA A 10 17.65 -4.93 18.22
N ILE A 11 17.18 -4.33 17.12
CA ILE A 11 16.49 -5.04 16.04
C ILE A 11 17.44 -6.05 15.39
N MET A 12 18.67 -5.67 15.07
CA MET A 12 19.66 -6.56 14.46
C MET A 12 19.92 -7.80 15.33
N VAL A 13 20.16 -7.61 16.63
CA VAL A 13 20.40 -8.73 17.56
C VAL A 13 19.15 -9.59 17.72
N ALA A 14 17.97 -8.99 17.82
CA ALA A 14 16.70 -9.73 17.90
C ALA A 14 16.46 -10.56 16.64
N SER A 15 16.72 -10.01 15.45
CA SER A 15 16.60 -10.73 14.18
C SER A 15 17.60 -11.88 14.07
N LEU A 16 18.87 -11.64 14.41
CA LEU A 16 19.88 -12.70 14.42
C LEU A 16 19.53 -13.82 15.39
N ALA A 17 19.09 -13.48 16.61
CA ALA A 17 18.63 -14.45 17.59
C ALA A 17 17.43 -15.26 17.08
N GLY A 18 16.44 -14.59 16.47
CA GLY A 18 15.28 -15.26 15.87
C GLY A 18 15.67 -16.25 14.77
N ILE A 19 16.60 -15.87 13.88
CA ILE A 19 17.13 -16.76 12.83
C ILE A 19 17.82 -17.96 13.45
N SER A 20 18.70 -17.75 14.43
CA SER A 20 19.42 -18.84 15.11
C SER A 20 18.46 -19.81 15.79
N VAL A 21 17.42 -19.31 16.48
CA VAL A 21 16.41 -20.15 17.14
C VAL A 21 15.60 -20.95 16.11
N TYR A 22 15.19 -20.33 15.00
CA TYR A 22 14.43 -21.02 13.96
C TYR A 22 15.24 -22.12 13.26
N LEU A 23 16.51 -21.83 12.91
CA LEU A 23 17.40 -22.84 12.33
C LEU A 23 17.66 -23.98 13.31
N TRP A 24 17.88 -23.67 14.58
CA TRP A 24 18.00 -24.70 15.62
C TRP A 24 16.73 -25.56 15.72
N ALA A 25 15.55 -24.94 15.69
CA ALA A 25 14.26 -25.64 15.76
C ALA A 25 14.02 -26.59 14.58
N ILE A 26 14.54 -26.28 13.39
CA ILE A 26 14.39 -27.13 12.21
C ILE A 26 15.41 -28.27 12.16
N PHE A 27 16.65 -28.02 12.54
CA PHE A 27 17.74 -28.97 12.32
C PHE A 27 18.12 -29.81 13.54
N LEU A 28 17.93 -29.28 14.75
CA LEU A 28 18.52 -29.82 15.98
C LEU A 28 17.48 -30.12 17.08
N ALA A 29 16.27 -29.57 16.98
CA ALA A 29 15.21 -29.84 17.95
C ALA A 29 14.57 -31.22 17.75
N ALA A 30 13.70 -31.63 18.68
CA ALA A 30 12.99 -32.90 18.61
C ALA A 30 12.07 -32.98 17.37
N GLU A 31 11.85 -34.19 16.84
CA GLU A 31 11.10 -34.43 15.60
C GLU A 31 9.72 -33.74 15.57
N TRP A 32 8.98 -33.76 16.68
CA TRP A 32 7.68 -33.09 16.77
C TRP A 32 7.76 -31.56 16.62
N ILE A 33 8.85 -30.94 17.09
CA ILE A 33 9.10 -29.50 16.95
C ILE A 33 9.48 -29.18 15.51
N GLN A 34 10.33 -30.00 14.90
CA GLN A 34 10.74 -29.84 13.51
C GLN A 34 9.53 -29.92 12.58
N GLU A 35 8.69 -30.95 12.75
CA GLU A 35 7.50 -31.14 11.96
C GLU A 35 6.51 -29.98 12.15
N LEU A 36 6.29 -29.53 13.39
CA LEU A 36 5.44 -28.38 13.68
C LEU A 36 5.98 -27.10 13.02
N ALA A 37 7.28 -26.84 13.13
CA ALA A 37 7.92 -25.66 12.55
C ALA A 37 7.76 -25.63 11.01
N LEU A 38 8.02 -26.76 10.35
CA LEU A 38 7.87 -26.87 8.90
C LEU A 38 6.42 -26.73 8.44
N ARG A 39 5.48 -27.37 9.16
CA ARG A 39 4.03 -27.24 8.89
C ARG A 39 3.57 -25.79 9.06
N LEU A 40 4.03 -25.11 10.11
CA LEU A 40 3.68 -23.72 10.37
C LEU A 40 4.23 -22.80 9.29
N THR A 41 5.50 -22.96 8.91
CA THR A 41 6.10 -22.18 7.81
C THR A 41 5.39 -22.43 6.49
N GLY A 42 5.06 -23.68 6.17
CA GLY A 42 4.27 -24.03 5.00
C GLY A 42 2.88 -23.38 5.01
N ALA A 43 2.19 -23.42 6.15
CA ALA A 43 0.89 -22.79 6.32
C ALA A 43 0.96 -21.26 6.17
N VAL A 44 1.99 -20.61 6.71
CA VAL A 44 2.20 -19.16 6.54
C VAL A 44 2.54 -18.81 5.09
N ALA A 45 3.37 -19.61 4.41
CA ALA A 45 3.71 -19.38 3.01
C ALA A 45 2.48 -19.50 2.10
N VAL A 46 1.74 -20.62 2.22
CA VAL A 46 0.53 -20.86 1.42
C VAL A 46 -0.58 -19.87 1.81
N GLY A 47 -0.79 -19.66 3.12
CA GLY A 47 -1.78 -18.73 3.65
C GLY A 47 -1.49 -17.28 3.28
N GLY A 48 -0.22 -16.88 3.17
CA GLY A 48 0.17 -15.56 2.67
C GLY A 48 -0.22 -15.36 1.22
N VAL A 49 0.10 -16.32 0.35
CA VAL A 49 -0.27 -16.26 -1.08
C VAL A 49 -1.80 -16.28 -1.24
N LEU A 50 -2.48 -17.23 -0.61
CA LEU A 50 -3.94 -17.33 -0.67
C LEU A 50 -4.62 -16.13 -0.02
N GLY A 51 -4.04 -15.57 1.04
CA GLY A 51 -4.54 -14.36 1.70
C GLY A 51 -4.49 -13.15 0.77
N ILE A 52 -3.39 -12.98 0.01
CA ILE A 52 -3.29 -11.94 -1.02
C ILE A 52 -4.33 -12.17 -2.13
N LEU A 53 -4.46 -13.41 -2.63
CA LEU A 53 -5.46 -13.74 -3.65
C LEU A 53 -6.89 -13.50 -3.17
N ALA A 54 -7.19 -13.86 -1.91
CA ALA A 54 -8.47 -13.61 -1.28
C ALA A 54 -8.73 -12.12 -1.13
N TRP A 55 -7.73 -11.32 -0.76
CA TRP A 55 -7.84 -9.87 -0.67
C TRP A 55 -8.14 -9.25 -2.04
N ILE A 56 -7.41 -9.66 -3.09
CA ILE A 56 -7.67 -9.19 -4.46
C ILE A 56 -9.08 -9.59 -4.89
N GLY A 57 -9.47 -10.86 -4.70
CA GLY A 57 -10.83 -11.33 -5.00
C GLY A 57 -11.90 -10.55 -4.24
N TYR A 58 -11.65 -10.22 -2.97
CA TYR A 58 -12.54 -9.40 -2.16
C TYR A 58 -12.67 -7.98 -2.73
N THR A 59 -11.57 -7.34 -3.11
CA THR A 59 -11.62 -6.02 -3.75
C THR A 59 -12.40 -6.08 -5.07
N LEU A 60 -12.12 -7.04 -5.96
CA LEU A 60 -12.85 -7.18 -7.23
C LEU A 60 -14.34 -7.47 -7.05
N ALA A 61 -14.72 -8.26 -6.03
CA ALA A 61 -16.11 -8.56 -5.73
C ALA A 61 -16.87 -7.39 -5.10
N THR A 62 -16.16 -6.47 -4.45
CA THR A 62 -16.76 -5.34 -3.72
C THR A 62 -16.55 -3.99 -4.41
N THR A 63 -15.65 -3.90 -5.39
CA THR A 63 -15.55 -2.74 -6.27
C THR A 63 -16.63 -2.83 -7.33
N PRO A 64 -17.61 -1.90 -7.35
CA PRO A 64 -18.46 -1.76 -8.51
C PRO A 64 -17.56 -1.52 -9.75
N PRO A 65 -17.95 -2.03 -10.93
CA PRO A 65 -17.17 -1.86 -12.14
C PRO A 65 -16.82 -0.38 -12.29
N PRO A 66 -15.55 -0.05 -12.60
CA PRO A 66 -15.11 1.33 -12.73
C PRO A 66 -16.11 2.09 -13.62
N PRO A 67 -16.54 3.30 -13.23
CA PRO A 67 -17.51 4.07 -14.00
C PRO A 67 -17.04 4.16 -15.44
N SER A 68 -18.01 4.09 -16.36
CA SER A 68 -17.73 4.02 -17.78
C SER A 68 -16.87 5.22 -18.18
N VAL A 69 -15.88 5.01 -19.05
CA VAL A 69 -14.93 6.07 -19.46
C VAL A 69 -15.67 7.31 -19.98
N GLU A 70 -16.87 7.14 -20.56
CA GLU A 70 -17.76 8.22 -21.00
C GLU A 70 -18.27 9.14 -19.86
N GLU A 71 -18.51 8.62 -18.66
CA GLU A 71 -18.94 9.44 -17.51
C GLU A 71 -17.77 10.28 -16.97
N ILE A 72 -16.57 9.70 -16.94
CA ILE A 72 -15.33 10.39 -16.54
C ILE A 72 -14.97 11.47 -17.56
N GLU A 73 -15.07 11.19 -18.87
CA GLU A 73 -14.83 12.18 -19.91
C GLU A 73 -15.81 13.35 -19.84
N LYS A 74 -17.11 13.09 -19.60
CA LYS A 74 -18.11 14.16 -19.44
C LYS A 74 -17.92 14.99 -18.19
N GLU A 75 -17.48 14.39 -17.08
CA GLU A 75 -17.25 15.10 -15.82
C GLU A 75 -15.98 15.98 -15.93
N ILE A 76 -14.92 15.48 -16.56
CA ILE A 76 -13.71 16.26 -16.87
C ILE A 76 -14.01 17.40 -17.84
N GLU A 77 -14.77 17.14 -18.92
CA GLU A 77 -15.13 18.19 -19.89
C GLU A 77 -16.00 19.28 -19.26
N LYS A 78 -16.83 18.91 -18.29
CA LYS A 78 -17.67 19.86 -17.54
C LYS A 78 -16.85 20.68 -16.55
N GLU A 79 -15.92 20.08 -15.81
CA GLU A 79 -14.97 20.82 -14.96
C GLU A 79 -14.09 21.75 -15.79
N LEU A 80 -13.62 21.31 -16.96
CA LEU A 80 -12.78 22.14 -17.84
C LEU A 80 -13.55 23.37 -18.35
N LYS A 81 -14.83 23.20 -18.73
CA LYS A 81 -15.70 24.32 -19.12
C LYS A 81 -15.99 25.28 -17.98
N GLU A 82 -16.25 24.78 -16.77
CA GLU A 82 -16.45 25.64 -15.60
C GLU A 82 -15.17 26.43 -15.24
N LEU A 83 -13.98 25.85 -15.49
CA LEU A 83 -12.71 26.53 -15.30
C LEU A 83 -12.46 27.60 -16.39
N GLU A 84 -12.75 27.30 -17.66
CA GLU A 84 -12.66 28.27 -18.77
C GLU A 84 -13.63 29.45 -18.56
N GLU A 85 -14.90 29.20 -18.20
CA GLU A 85 -15.86 30.27 -17.89
C GLU A 85 -15.42 31.14 -16.70
N LYS A 86 -14.72 30.55 -15.72
CA LYS A 86 -14.14 31.28 -14.59
C LYS A 86 -12.96 32.15 -15.00
N GLU A 87 -12.07 31.63 -15.84
CA GLU A 87 -10.91 32.36 -16.35
C GLU A 87 -11.34 33.50 -17.30
N GLU A 88 -12.35 33.28 -18.15
CA GLU A 88 -12.91 34.31 -19.03
C GLU A 88 -13.62 35.42 -18.21
N GLY A 89 -14.37 35.04 -17.17
CA GLY A 89 -15.00 36.00 -16.24
C GLY A 89 -14.01 36.80 -15.40
N GLU A 90 -12.84 36.23 -15.05
CA GLU A 90 -11.75 36.96 -14.38
C GLU A 90 -10.96 37.87 -15.33
N GLN A 91 -10.92 37.59 -16.64
CA GLN A 91 -10.28 38.44 -17.65
C GLN A 91 -11.14 39.64 -18.06
N GLU A 92 -12.46 39.52 -18.15
CA GLU A 92 -13.37 40.65 -18.43
C GLU A 92 -13.50 41.65 -17.24
N GLY A 93 -13.09 41.27 -16.03
CA GLY A 93 -13.19 42.08 -14.82
C GLY A 93 -12.09 43.12 -14.58
N LYS A 94 -11.08 43.24 -15.45
CA LYS A 94 -10.02 44.27 -15.37
C LYS A 94 -10.18 45.36 -16.45
N PRO A 95 -11.09 46.34 -16.30
CA PRO A 95 -10.98 47.59 -17.03
C PRO A 95 -9.92 48.49 -16.38
N GLU A 96 -8.95 48.88 -17.21
CA GLU A 96 -8.25 50.18 -17.21
C GLU A 96 -8.13 50.93 -15.87
N GLU A 97 -7.00 50.79 -15.17
CA GLU A 97 -6.53 51.84 -14.26
C GLU A 97 -4.99 51.90 -14.26
N SER A 98 -4.40 52.33 -15.38
CA SER A 98 -3.03 52.88 -15.39
C SER A 98 -2.80 53.86 -16.55
N GLU A 99 -3.48 55.00 -16.53
CA GLU A 99 -2.95 56.23 -17.13
C GLU A 99 -3.13 57.37 -16.13
N GLY A 100 -2.03 57.82 -15.52
CA GLY A 100 -1.95 58.92 -14.55
C GLY A 100 -0.51 59.22 -14.18
#